data_AF-A0A0U5MJK9-F1
#
_entry.id   AF-A0A0U5MJK9-F1
#
_cell.length_a   1.000
_cell.length_b   1.000
_cell.length_c   1.000
_cell.angle_alpha   90.00
_cell.angle_beta   90.00
_cell.angle_gamma   90.00
#
_symmetry.space_group_name_H-M   'P 1'
#
loop_
_entity.id
_entity.type
_entity.pdbx_description
1 polymer ?
#
loop_
_entity_poly.entity_id
_entity_poly.type
_entity_poly.pdbx_seq_one_letter_code
_entity_poly.pdbx_strand_id
1 'polypeptide(L)'
;MMRSEAEITLVAAIQRRLAELSSRYPSSIMLAVDDEGRAYLDAALENRLGEVLFTDNGGGELTEIHWQTVLNHLGFVAVIVWLSDPRDLALVRKACREVEHQHQPCT
;
A
#
# COMPACT_ATOMS: atom_id res chain seq x y z
N MET A 1 -23.38 9.88 -17.64
CA MET A 1 -22.44 11.03 -17.63
C MET A 1 -21.24 10.66 -18.47
N MET A 2 -20.87 11.48 -19.46
CA MET A 2 -19.59 11.33 -20.18
C MET A 2 -18.46 11.86 -19.29
N ARG A 3 -17.35 11.12 -19.22
CA ARG A 3 -16.12 11.57 -18.56
C ARG A 3 -15.53 12.76 -19.32
N SER A 4 -14.99 13.73 -18.60
CA SER A 4 -14.29 14.87 -19.23
C SER A 4 -12.98 14.41 -19.87
N GLU A 5 -12.46 15.15 -20.86
CA GLU A 5 -11.15 14.86 -21.48
C GLU A 5 -10.00 14.86 -20.46
N ALA A 6 -10.08 15.74 -19.45
CA ALA A 6 -9.13 15.79 -18.36
C ALA A 6 -9.17 14.51 -17.50
N GLU A 7 -10.37 14.01 -17.20
CA GLU A 7 -10.56 12.75 -16.48
C GLU A 7 -10.02 11.55 -17.27
N ILE A 8 -10.25 11.51 -18.57
CA ILE A 8 -9.72 10.46 -19.46
C ILE A 8 -8.19 10.46 -19.44
N THR A 9 -7.58 11.65 -19.54
CA THR A 9 -6.13 11.81 -19.53
C THR A 9 -5.54 11.40 -18.18
N LEU A 10 -6.16 11.81 -17.08
CA LEU A 10 -5.74 11.45 -15.73
C LEU A 10 -5.79 9.93 -15.51
N VAL A 11 -6.90 9.29 -15.89
CA VAL A 11 -7.05 7.83 -15.77
C VAL A 11 -6.00 7.10 -16.60
N ALA A 12 -5.74 7.53 -17.83
CA ALA A 12 -4.69 6.94 -18.66
C ALA A 12 -3.28 7.09 -18.04
N ALA A 13 -2.99 8.24 -17.42
CA ALA A 13 -1.72 8.45 -16.72
C ALA A 13 -1.55 7.54 -15.49
N ILE A 14 -2.62 7.35 -14.71
CA ILE A 14 -2.64 6.44 -13.56
C ILE A 14 -2.43 5.00 -14.04
N GLN A 15 -3.19 4.55 -15.05
CA GLN A 15 -3.08 3.20 -15.60
C GLN A 15 -1.66 2.90 -16.11
N ARG A 16 -1.03 3.87 -16.81
CA ARG A 16 0.35 3.74 -17.26
C ARG A 16 1.31 3.55 -16.08
N ARG A 17 1.19 4.38 -15.05
CA ARG A 17 2.05 4.28 -13.86
C ARG A 17 1.90 2.95 -13.13
N LEU A 18 0.66 2.49 -12.95
CA LEU A 18 0.38 1.20 -12.32
C LEU A 18 0.91 0.02 -13.16
N ALA A 19 0.84 0.10 -14.48
CA ALA A 19 1.41 -0.91 -15.37
C ALA A 19 2.94 -0.96 -15.29
N GLU A 20 3.61 0.21 -15.26
CA GLU A 20 5.06 0.32 -15.06
C GLU A 20 5.47 -0.29 -13.72
N LEU A 21 4.74 0.00 -12.63
CA LEU A 21 4.98 -0.59 -11.32
C LEU A 21 4.79 -2.10 -11.33
N SER A 22 3.68 -2.59 -11.88
CA SER A 22 3.41 -4.04 -11.98
C SER A 22 4.43 -4.78 -12.83
N SER A 23 5.08 -4.12 -13.78
CA SER A 23 6.15 -4.74 -14.59
C SER A 23 7.45 -4.94 -13.80
N ARG A 24 7.71 -4.07 -12.80
CA ARG A 24 8.90 -4.10 -11.95
C ARG A 24 8.71 -4.92 -10.68
N TYR A 25 7.50 -4.90 -10.14
CA TYR A 25 7.13 -5.54 -8.89
C TYR A 25 6.09 -6.63 -9.18
N PRO A 26 6.49 -7.91 -9.26
CA PRO A 26 5.61 -9.02 -9.65
C PRO A 26 4.51 -9.32 -8.62
N SER A 27 4.52 -8.70 -7.44
CA SER A 27 3.49 -8.88 -6.42
C SER A 27 3.12 -7.57 -5.78
N SER A 28 1.83 -7.40 -5.49
CA SER A 28 1.33 -6.25 -4.74
C SER A 28 0.10 -6.60 -3.91
N ILE A 29 -0.15 -5.77 -2.89
CA ILE A 29 -1.33 -5.85 -2.04
C ILE A 29 -1.77 -4.45 -1.64
N MET A 30 -3.09 -4.21 -1.66
CA MET A 30 -3.68 -2.95 -1.23
C MET A 30 -4.09 -3.08 0.24
N LEU A 31 -3.70 -2.10 1.06
CA LEU A 31 -3.95 -2.07 2.50
C LEU A 31 -4.50 -0.71 2.91
N ALA A 32 -5.32 -0.69 3.95
CA ALA A 32 -5.59 0.52 4.73
C ALA A 32 -4.76 0.43 6.00
N VAL A 33 -3.92 1.44 6.24
CA VAL A 33 -2.86 1.40 7.25
C VAL A 33 -2.97 2.63 8.15
N ASP A 34 -3.21 2.43 9.43
CA ASP A 34 -3.11 3.44 10.48
C ASP A 34 -1.68 3.51 11.05
N ASP A 35 -1.44 4.33 12.07
CA ASP A 35 -0.11 4.49 12.67
C ASP A 35 0.45 3.17 13.22
N GLU A 36 -0.39 2.39 13.89
CA GLU A 36 -0.02 1.11 14.47
C GLU A 36 0.24 0.05 13.38
N GLY A 37 -0.65 -0.04 12.40
CA GLY A 37 -0.50 -0.90 11.24
C GLY A 37 0.76 -0.59 10.43
N ARG A 38 1.15 0.69 10.32
CA ARG A 38 2.39 1.10 9.65
C ARG A 38 3.60 0.54 10.39
N ALA A 39 3.64 0.71 11.72
CA ALA A 39 4.73 0.18 12.54
C ALA A 39 4.85 -1.35 12.45
N TYR A 40 3.72 -2.08 12.49
CA TYR A 40 3.72 -3.54 12.31
C TYR A 40 4.20 -3.96 10.94
N LEU A 41 3.77 -3.26 9.89
CA LEU A 41 4.15 -3.54 8.52
C LEU A 41 5.64 -3.31 8.30
N ASP A 42 6.17 -2.20 8.81
CA ASP A 42 7.60 -1.89 8.76
C ASP A 42 8.43 -2.97 9.47
N ALA A 43 8.03 -3.37 10.68
CA ALA A 43 8.68 -4.44 11.44
C ALA A 43 8.63 -5.80 10.70
N ALA A 44 7.48 -6.16 10.11
CA ALA A 44 7.33 -7.41 9.37
C ALA A 44 8.21 -7.48 8.12
N LEU A 45 8.54 -6.31 7.54
CA LEU A 45 9.33 -6.17 6.32
C LEU A 45 10.82 -5.92 6.59
N GLU A 46 11.29 -5.94 7.84
CA GLU A 46 12.72 -5.83 8.16
C GLU A 46 13.54 -6.97 7.54
N ASN A 47 12.99 -8.18 7.48
CA ASN A 47 13.65 -9.38 6.95
C ASN A 47 13.22 -9.73 5.51
N ARG A 48 12.74 -8.73 4.76
CA ARG A 48 12.35 -8.90 3.36
C ARG A 48 13.52 -9.37 2.49
N LEU A 49 13.22 -10.13 1.44
CA LEU A 49 14.19 -10.63 0.48
C LEU A 49 14.42 -9.64 -0.68
N GLY A 50 13.38 -8.88 -1.03
CA GLY A 50 13.38 -7.93 -2.14
C GLY A 50 13.21 -6.48 -1.74
N GLU A 51 13.09 -5.63 -2.76
CA GLU A 51 12.68 -4.24 -2.60
C GLU A 51 11.17 -4.18 -2.31
N VAL A 52 10.81 -3.26 -1.40
CA VAL A 52 9.44 -2.88 -1.11
C VAL A 52 9.25 -1.42 -1.51
N LEU A 53 8.14 -1.12 -2.17
CA LEU A 53 7.72 0.24 -2.46
C LEU A 53 6.28 0.46 -1.99
N PHE A 54 6.03 1.59 -1.33
CA PHE A 54 4.70 2.03 -0.94
C PHE A 54 4.23 3.15 -1.86
N THR A 55 3.03 3.01 -2.41
CA THR A 55 2.39 4.06 -3.21
C THR A 55 0.97 4.32 -2.76
N ASP A 56 0.44 5.48 -3.13
CA ASP A 56 -1.02 5.67 -3.13
C ASP A 56 -1.69 4.73 -4.16
N ASN A 57 -3.03 4.76 -4.19
CA ASN A 57 -3.84 3.97 -5.12
C ASN A 57 -3.66 4.34 -6.60
N GLY A 58 -3.09 5.51 -6.89
CA GLY A 58 -2.71 5.96 -8.23
C GLY A 58 -1.25 5.64 -8.60
N GLY A 59 -0.51 4.94 -7.74
CA GLY A 59 0.90 4.62 -7.94
C GLY A 59 1.85 5.79 -7.64
N GLY A 60 1.36 6.86 -7.03
CA GLY A 60 2.16 8.00 -6.58
C GLY A 60 2.97 7.69 -5.33
N GLU A 61 4.14 8.31 -5.19
CA GLU A 61 5.03 8.13 -4.04
C GLU A 61 4.41 8.67 -2.75
N LEU A 62 4.52 7.90 -1.67
CA LEU A 62 4.10 8.32 -0.33
C LEU A 62 5.29 8.89 0.43
N THR A 63 5.39 10.21 0.44
CA THR A 63 6.36 10.93 1.28
C THR A 63 5.92 10.90 2.75
N GLU A 64 6.85 11.17 3.67
CA GLU A 64 6.54 11.23 5.10
C GLU A 64 5.44 12.27 5.41
N ILE A 65 5.41 13.38 4.68
CA ILE A 65 4.36 14.40 4.82
C ILE A 65 3.00 13.85 4.39
N HIS A 66 2.93 13.03 3.34
CA HIS A 66 1.68 12.38 2.92
C HIS A 66 1.16 11.47 4.02
N TRP A 67 2.03 10.63 4.58
CA TRP A 67 1.67 9.75 5.71
C TRP A 67 1.12 10.55 6.88
N GLN A 68 1.89 11.51 7.40
CA GLN A 68 1.48 12.32 8.55
C GLN A 68 0.18 13.07 8.30
N THR A 69 0.01 13.67 7.13
CA THR A 69 -1.20 14.44 6.80
C THR A 69 -2.43 13.54 6.77
N VAL A 70 -2.34 12.41 6.07
CA VAL A 70 -3.49 11.51 5.91
C VAL A 70 -3.83 10.81 7.22
N LEU A 71 -2.84 10.35 7.98
CA LEU A 71 -3.04 9.72 9.29
C LEU A 71 -3.68 10.70 10.29
N ASN A 72 -3.17 11.93 10.37
CA ASN A 72 -3.72 12.93 11.30
C ASN A 72 -5.16 13.35 10.97
N HIS A 73 -5.56 13.32 9.70
CA HIS A 73 -6.88 13.80 9.28
C HIS A 73 -7.91 12.70 9.07
N LEU A 74 -7.50 11.52 8.60
CA LEU A 74 -8.39 10.41 8.24
C LEU A 74 -8.24 9.19 9.14
N GLY A 75 -7.16 9.10 9.93
CA GLY A 75 -6.85 7.98 10.81
C GLY A 75 -6.27 6.75 10.09
N PHE A 76 -6.28 6.70 8.75
CA PHE A 76 -5.69 5.62 7.97
C PHE A 76 -5.30 6.09 6.56
N VAL A 77 -4.29 5.44 5.96
CA VAL A 77 -3.82 5.65 4.59
C VAL A 77 -4.11 4.41 3.75
N ALA A 78 -4.76 4.60 2.60
CA ALA A 78 -4.90 3.54 1.60
C ALA A 78 -3.63 3.47 0.75
N VAL A 79 -2.91 2.36 0.83
CA VAL A 79 -1.62 2.15 0.16
C VAL A 79 -1.63 0.91 -0.70
N ILE A 80 -0.79 0.90 -1.74
CA ILE A 80 -0.38 -0.31 -2.43
C ILE A 80 1.05 -0.61 -2.01
N VAL A 81 1.27 -1.80 -1.48
CA VAL A 81 2.59 -2.35 -1.19
C VAL A 81 3.03 -3.15 -2.40
N TRP A 82 4.12 -2.74 -3.04
CA TRP A 82 4.73 -3.42 -4.19
C TRP A 82 5.98 -4.17 -3.74
N LEU A 83 6.13 -5.40 -4.22
CA LEU A 83 7.16 -6.33 -3.78
C LEU A 83 7.92 -6.86 -4.98
N SER A 84 9.25 -6.72 -4.97
CA SER A 84 10.09 -7.24 -6.06
C SER A 84 10.25 -8.76 -5.96
N ASP A 85 10.19 -9.31 -4.75
CA ASP A 85 10.17 -10.76 -4.48
C ASP A 85 8.77 -11.21 -4.04
N PRO A 86 8.08 -12.09 -4.79
CA PRO A 86 6.76 -12.58 -4.44
C PRO A 86 6.66 -13.28 -3.08
N ARG A 87 7.78 -13.81 -2.55
CA ARG A 87 7.79 -14.52 -1.26
C ARG A 87 7.54 -13.57 -0.09
N ASP A 88 7.93 -12.30 -0.23
CA ASP A 88 7.71 -11.28 0.80
C ASP A 88 6.21 -10.98 1.01
N LEU A 89 5.34 -11.34 0.05
CA LEU A 89 3.89 -11.19 0.20
C LEU A 89 3.36 -12.02 1.39
N ALA A 90 4.01 -13.13 1.72
CA ALA A 90 3.66 -13.94 2.88
C ALA A 90 3.95 -13.20 4.20
N LEU A 91 4.98 -12.35 4.25
CA LEU A 91 5.31 -11.52 5.42
C LEU A 91 4.20 -10.50 5.65
N VAL A 92 3.82 -9.77 4.59
CA VAL A 92 2.75 -8.76 4.66
C VAL A 92 1.42 -9.40 5.10
N ARG A 93 1.03 -10.52 4.48
CA ARG A 93 -0.21 -11.23 4.85
C ARG A 93 -0.18 -11.76 6.28
N LYS A 94 0.99 -12.17 6.77
CA LYS A 94 1.15 -12.61 8.16
C LYS A 94 0.95 -11.44 9.12
N ALA A 95 1.59 -10.30 8.85
CA ALA A 95 1.45 -9.08 9.65
C ALA A 95 -0.02 -8.63 9.75
N CYS A 96 -0.73 -8.58 8.60
CA CYS A 96 -2.16 -8.23 8.59
C CYS A 96 -2.99 -9.16 9.49
N ARG A 97 -2.77 -10.47 9.39
CA ARG A 97 -3.49 -11.44 10.23
C ARG A 97 -3.17 -11.27 11.71
N GLU A 98 -1.92 -11.01 12.08
CA GLU A 98 -1.53 -10.83 13.47
C GLU A 98 -2.25 -9.64 14.10
N VAL A 99 -2.35 -8.52 13.37
CA VAL A 99 -3.12 -7.34 13.80
C VAL A 99 -4.61 -7.69 13.92
N GLU A 100 -5.20 -8.34 12.93
CA GLU A 100 -6.62 -8.75 12.96
C GLU A 100 -6.95 -9.67 14.14
N HIS A 101 -6.06 -10.60 14.50
CA HIS A 101 -6.27 -11.53 15.62
C HIS A 101 -6.09 -10.86 16.98
N GLN A 102 -5.20 -9.87 17.10
CA GLN A 102 -5.04 -9.10 18.34
C GLN A 102 -6.26 -8.22 18.66
N HIS A 103 -7.04 -7.87 17.63
CA HIS A 103 -8.24 -7.03 17.74
C HIS A 103 -9.55 -7.84 17.83
N GLN A 104 -9.50 -9.17 17.90
CA GLN A 104 -10.69 -9.97 18.21
C GLN A 104 -11.02 -9.87 19.70
N PRO A 105 -12.22 -9.37 20.08
CA PRO A 105 -12.64 -9.44 21.47
C PRO A 105 -12.74 -10.91 21.89
N CYS A 106 -12.19 -11.25 23.06
CA CYS A 106 -12.40 -12.56 23.67
C CYS A 106 -13.91 -12.84 23.74
N THR A 107 -14.40 -13.77 22.93
CA THR A 107 -15.73 -14.37 23.06
C THR A 107 -15.67 -15.57 23.98
#